data_AF-A0A4V1MA04-F1
#
_entry.id   AF-A0A4V1MA04-F1
#
_cell.length_a   1.000
_cell.length_b   1.000
_cell.length_c   1.000
_cell.angle_alpha   90.00
_cell.angle_beta   90.00
_cell.angle_gamma   90.00
#
_symmetry.space_group_name_H-M   'P 1'
#
loop_
_entity.id
_entity.type
_entity.pdbx_description
1 polymer ?
#
loop_
_entity_poly.entity_id
_entity_poly.type
_entity_poly.pdbx_seq_one_letter_code
_entity_poly.pdbx_strand_id
1 'polypeptide(L)'
;MKKGTLYILCLLLVAFSSCKKDGFDGVSNSVPEVAVTFSDTYLMNNFPVVATSYNAGGAITFKLNIPANSGRTIKEITRVATGTSGTAYLSLNTTASYYYNTPVAGSGTSASYSTTLAEYVTKTGGAIPTEANRGSATAAYLARYFFFLVTLDNGQQIKTNAVRVYVNK
;
A
#
# COMPACT_ATOMS: atom_id res chain seq x y z
N MET A 1 -26.79 -66.83 -5.83
CA MET A 1 -26.09 -65.55 -5.61
C MET A 1 -25.80 -64.91 -6.96
N LYS A 2 -26.63 -63.95 -7.37
CA LYS A 2 -26.61 -63.38 -8.72
C LYS A 2 -25.54 -62.28 -8.78
N LYS A 3 -24.49 -62.52 -9.58
CA LYS A 3 -23.30 -61.66 -9.74
C LYS A 3 -23.60 -60.20 -10.16
N GLY A 4 -24.84 -59.88 -10.54
CA GLY A 4 -25.26 -58.53 -10.95
C GLY A 4 -25.45 -57.53 -9.81
N THR A 5 -25.72 -57.98 -8.58
CA THR A 5 -26.01 -57.04 -7.46
C THR A 5 -24.75 -56.40 -6.88
N LEU A 6 -23.59 -57.04 -7.03
CA LEU A 6 -22.31 -56.55 -6.50
C LEU A 6 -21.73 -55.41 -7.34
N TYR A 7 -21.95 -55.42 -8.67
CA TYR A 7 -21.46 -54.36 -9.56
C TYR A 7 -22.23 -53.05 -9.42
N ILE A 8 -23.52 -53.10 -9.08
CA ILE A 8 -24.34 -51.90 -8.85
C ILE A 8 -23.94 -51.20 -7.54
N LEU A 9 -23.50 -51.96 -6.52
CA LEU A 9 -23.05 -51.40 -5.25
C LEU A 9 -21.68 -50.70 -5.36
N CYS A 10 -20.78 -51.21 -6.20
CA CYS A 10 -19.48 -50.57 -6.46
C CYS A 10 -19.60 -49.28 -7.28
N LEU A 11 -20.59 -49.16 -8.18
CA LEU A 11 -20.78 -47.95 -8.98
C LEU A 11 -21.36 -46.77 -8.18
N LEU A 12 -22.06 -47.05 -7.07
CA LEU A 12 -22.63 -46.01 -6.20
C LEU A 12 -21.60 -45.35 -5.25
N LEU A 13 -20.43 -45.96 -5.04
CA LEU A 13 -19.41 -45.45 -4.11
C LEU A 13 -18.48 -44.39 -4.72
N VAL A 14 -18.48 -44.22 -6.05
CA VAL A 14 -17.62 -43.26 -6.76
C VAL A 14 -18.26 -41.87 -6.93
N ALA A 15 -19.55 -41.74 -6.62
CA ALA A 15 -20.31 -40.49 -6.78
C ALA A 15 -20.10 -39.48 -5.63
N PHE A 16 -19.39 -39.87 -4.56
CA PHE A 16 -19.08 -38.99 -3.41
C PHE A 16 -17.63 -38.53 -3.36
N SER A 17 -16.87 -38.60 -4.47
CA SER A 17 -15.73 -37.68 -4.68
C SER A 17 -16.28 -36.27 -4.89
N SER A 18 -16.89 -35.75 -3.82
CA SER A 18 -17.23 -34.37 -3.59
C SER A 18 -15.99 -33.58 -3.98
N CYS A 19 -16.12 -32.78 -5.04
CA CYS A 19 -15.21 -31.70 -5.32
C CYS A 19 -14.82 -31.10 -3.98
N LYS A 20 -13.52 -31.07 -3.68
CA LYS A 20 -13.04 -30.13 -2.68
C LYS A 20 -13.61 -28.81 -3.18
N LYS A 21 -14.62 -28.28 -2.49
CA LYS A 21 -14.98 -26.88 -2.67
C LYS A 21 -13.72 -26.19 -2.20
N ASP A 22 -12.86 -25.84 -3.16
CA ASP A 22 -11.88 -24.79 -2.97
C ASP A 22 -12.68 -23.69 -2.30
N GLY A 23 -12.34 -23.47 -1.02
CA GLY A 23 -13.07 -22.58 -0.16
C GLY A 23 -13.24 -21.31 -0.95
N PHE A 24 -14.49 -20.99 -1.28
CA PHE A 24 -14.82 -19.68 -1.78
C PHE A 24 -14.49 -18.76 -0.61
N ASP A 25 -13.26 -18.25 -0.60
CA ASP A 25 -12.84 -17.12 0.22
C ASP A 25 -13.59 -15.92 -0.37
N GLY A 26 -14.89 -15.88 -0.05
CA GLY A 26 -15.83 -15.00 -0.69
C GLY A 26 -15.43 -13.59 -0.41
N VAL A 27 -14.85 -12.92 -1.42
CA VAL A 27 -14.46 -11.51 -1.44
C VAL A 27 -14.17 -10.98 -0.02
N SER A 28 -13.29 -11.66 0.72
CA SER A 28 -13.00 -11.26 2.08
C SER A 28 -12.16 -10.00 1.94
N ASN A 29 -12.78 -8.85 2.24
CA ASN A 29 -12.06 -7.60 2.34
C ASN A 29 -11.16 -7.73 3.57
N SER A 30 -10.00 -8.35 3.38
CA SER A 30 -8.94 -8.49 4.37
C SER A 30 -8.42 -7.10 4.69
N VAL A 31 -9.10 -6.45 5.62
CA VAL A 31 -8.62 -5.23 6.25
C VAL A 31 -7.57 -5.65 7.29
N PRO A 32 -6.41 -4.99 7.33
CA PRO A 32 -5.42 -5.30 8.34
C PRO A 32 -6.02 -5.02 9.72
N GLU A 33 -5.78 -5.94 10.67
CA GLU A 33 -6.22 -5.79 12.07
C GLU A 33 -5.72 -4.46 12.68
N VAL A 34 -4.53 -4.02 12.27
CA VAL A 34 -3.96 -2.73 12.62
C VAL A 34 -3.97 -1.81 11.41
N ALA A 35 -4.79 -0.77 11.45
CA ALA A 35 -4.83 0.23 10.40
C ALA A 35 -3.63 1.19 10.50
N VAL A 36 -2.90 1.36 9.40
CA VAL A 36 -1.86 2.41 9.29
C VAL A 36 -2.49 3.65 8.68
N THR A 37 -2.33 4.79 9.35
CA THR A 37 -2.80 6.10 8.91
C THR A 37 -1.62 7.03 8.66
N PHE A 38 -1.89 8.16 8.01
CA PHE A 38 -0.91 9.23 7.81
C PHE A 38 -1.29 10.43 8.68
N SER A 39 -0.36 10.90 9.51
CA SER A 39 -0.48 12.16 10.24
C SER A 39 -0.12 13.35 9.34
N ASP A 40 -0.60 14.54 9.70
CA ASP A 40 -0.42 15.79 8.95
C ASP A 40 -0.98 15.78 7.52
N THR A 41 -2.13 15.11 7.33
CA THR A 41 -2.79 15.06 6.03
C THR A 41 -3.80 16.19 5.82
N TYR A 42 -3.84 16.71 4.60
CA TYR A 42 -4.87 17.62 4.14
C TYR A 42 -6.02 16.81 3.53
N LEU A 43 -7.24 17.00 4.02
CA LEU A 43 -8.44 16.37 3.45
C LEU A 43 -8.94 17.18 2.25
N MET A 44 -8.27 17.04 1.11
CA MET A 44 -8.74 17.58 -0.17
C MET A 44 -9.34 16.49 -1.09
N ASN A 45 -9.32 15.22 -0.68
CA ASN A 45 -9.72 14.10 -1.54
C ASN A 45 -10.02 12.81 -0.76
N ASN A 46 -10.49 11.76 -1.45
CA ASN A 46 -10.72 10.41 -0.90
C ASN A 46 -9.43 9.66 -0.46
N PHE A 47 -8.26 10.32 -0.53
CA PHE A 47 -6.97 9.77 -0.15
C PHE A 47 -6.26 10.73 0.79
N PRO A 48 -5.43 10.24 1.72
CA PRO A 48 -4.53 11.08 2.50
C PRO A 48 -3.63 11.89 1.54
N VAL A 49 -3.45 13.17 1.84
CA VAL A 49 -2.61 14.09 1.06
C VAL A 49 -1.56 14.71 1.97
N VAL A 50 -0.29 14.61 1.60
CA VAL A 50 0.79 15.39 2.21
C VAL A 50 1.12 16.59 1.33
N ALA A 51 1.42 17.73 1.95
CA ALA A 51 1.80 18.94 1.21
C ALA A 51 3.32 19.13 1.20
N THR A 52 3.82 19.72 0.12
CA THR A 52 5.20 20.22 0.01
C THR A 52 5.18 21.55 -0.73
N SER A 53 6.22 22.38 -0.57
CA SER A 53 6.37 23.64 -1.31
C SER A 53 7.58 23.55 -2.21
N TYR A 54 7.40 23.95 -3.48
CA TYR A 54 8.47 24.02 -4.45
C TYR A 54 9.53 25.06 -4.04
N ASN A 55 9.11 26.26 -3.64
CA ASN A 55 10.03 27.34 -3.26
C ASN A 55 10.73 27.10 -1.92
N ALA A 56 10.15 26.29 -1.03
CA ALA A 56 10.76 25.92 0.25
C ALA A 56 11.71 24.70 0.15
N GLY A 57 12.18 24.35 -1.05
CA GLY A 57 13.15 23.27 -1.27
C GLY A 57 12.54 21.89 -1.52
N GLY A 58 11.21 21.76 -1.61
CA GLY A 58 10.55 20.56 -2.10
C GLY A 58 10.67 19.32 -1.20
N ALA A 59 10.86 19.51 0.11
CA ALA A 59 10.89 18.40 1.06
C ALA A 59 9.49 17.77 1.21
N ILE A 60 9.42 16.45 1.10
CA ILE A 60 8.18 15.67 1.25
C ILE A 60 8.37 14.76 2.45
N THR A 61 7.51 14.89 3.46
CA THR A 61 7.53 14.03 4.65
C THR A 61 6.22 13.27 4.76
N PHE A 62 6.33 11.96 4.92
CA PHE A 62 5.21 11.07 5.22
C PHE A 62 5.37 10.60 6.65
N LYS A 63 4.40 10.91 7.50
CA LYS A 63 4.36 10.46 8.89
C LYS A 63 3.28 9.41 9.01
N LEU A 64 3.67 8.20 9.35
CA LEU A 64 2.78 7.05 9.48
C LEU A 64 2.51 6.78 10.96
N ASN A 65 1.28 6.43 11.29
CA ASN A 65 0.84 6.13 12.64
C ASN A 65 -0.03 4.88 12.66
N ILE A 66 0.04 4.12 13.76
CA ILE A 66 -0.94 3.09 14.12
C ILE A 66 -1.66 3.49 15.42
N PRO A 67 -2.91 3.01 15.66
CA PRO A 67 -3.64 3.33 16.88
C PRO A 67 -2.86 2.92 18.14
N ALA A 68 -2.80 3.79 19.14
CA ALA A 68 -2.08 3.51 20.39
C ALA A 68 -2.65 2.31 21.15
N ASN A 69 -3.94 2.06 21.02
CA ASN A 69 -4.64 0.91 21.60
C ASN A 69 -4.51 -0.38 20.79
N SER A 70 -3.73 -0.40 19.69
CA SER A 70 -3.51 -1.61 18.89
C SER A 70 -2.68 -2.67 19.62
N GLY A 71 -1.97 -2.30 20.69
CA GLY A 71 -1.02 -3.19 21.38
C GLY A 71 0.21 -3.53 20.52
N ARG A 72 0.43 -2.80 19.41
CA ARG A 72 1.56 -2.99 18.48
C ARG A 72 2.42 -1.74 18.39
N THR A 73 3.64 -1.92 17.91
CA THR A 73 4.55 -0.84 17.55
C THR A 73 5.03 -1.00 16.12
N ILE A 74 5.37 0.10 15.46
CA ILE A 74 5.99 0.07 14.14
C ILE A 74 7.47 -0.23 14.35
N LYS A 75 7.93 -1.37 13.83
CA LYS A 75 9.36 -1.69 13.77
C LYS A 75 10.05 -0.82 12.73
N GLU A 76 9.49 -0.77 11.52
CA GLU A 76 10.08 -0.04 10.41
C GLU A 76 9.09 0.22 9.26
N ILE A 77 9.40 1.22 8.45
CA ILE A 77 8.95 1.31 7.06
C ILE A 77 9.94 0.49 6.24
N THR A 78 9.54 -0.70 5.82
CA THR A 78 10.42 -1.62 5.10
C THR A 78 10.67 -1.14 3.67
N ARG A 79 9.63 -0.63 2.99
CA ARG A 79 9.72 -0.21 1.57
C ARG A 79 8.74 0.89 1.23
N VAL A 80 9.10 1.66 0.20
CA VAL A 80 8.24 2.66 -0.43
C VAL A 80 8.15 2.36 -1.93
N ALA A 81 6.93 2.40 -2.47
CA ALA A 81 6.64 2.27 -3.88
C ALA A 81 5.90 3.51 -4.40
N THR A 82 6.00 3.77 -5.70
CA THR A 82 5.19 4.79 -6.37
C THR A 82 4.59 4.25 -7.66
N GLY A 83 3.46 4.82 -8.08
CA GLY A 83 2.88 4.49 -9.38
C GLY A 83 1.72 5.40 -9.77
N THR A 84 1.29 5.30 -11.02
CA THR A 84 0.21 6.12 -11.58
C THR A 84 -1.18 5.52 -11.33
N SER A 85 -1.26 4.28 -10.85
CA SER A 85 -2.51 3.58 -10.52
C SER A 85 -2.57 3.18 -9.05
N GLY A 86 -3.79 2.92 -8.58
CA GLY A 86 -4.04 2.36 -7.26
C GLY A 86 -3.44 0.96 -7.06
N THR A 87 -3.09 0.24 -8.13
CA THR A 87 -2.53 -1.13 -8.09
C THR A 87 -1.02 -1.18 -7.84
N ALA A 88 -0.33 -0.03 -7.84
CA ALA A 88 1.11 0.01 -7.65
C ALA A 88 1.56 -0.50 -6.25
N TYR A 89 0.66 -0.60 -5.26
CA TYR A 89 0.94 -1.27 -3.98
C TYR A 89 1.38 -2.75 -4.13
N LEU A 90 1.04 -3.41 -5.24
CA LEU A 90 1.48 -4.77 -5.53
C LEU A 90 3.00 -4.84 -5.71
N SER A 91 3.63 -3.76 -6.21
CA SER A 91 5.08 -3.69 -6.37
C SER A 91 5.85 -3.74 -5.06
N LEU A 92 5.21 -3.47 -3.91
CA LEU A 92 5.86 -3.62 -2.59
C LEU A 92 6.33 -5.08 -2.32
N ASN A 93 5.75 -6.06 -3.02
CA ASN A 93 6.13 -7.47 -2.94
C ASN A 93 7.23 -7.88 -3.91
N THR A 94 7.55 -7.07 -4.93
CA THR A 94 8.49 -7.43 -6.00
C THR A 94 9.71 -6.53 -5.98
N THR A 95 10.91 -7.10 -6.09
CA THR A 95 12.18 -6.36 -5.95
C THR A 95 12.44 -5.32 -7.04
N ALA A 96 11.66 -5.32 -8.12
CA ALA A 96 12.01 -4.63 -9.36
C ALA A 96 11.51 -3.18 -9.50
N SER A 97 10.84 -2.57 -8.52
CA SER A 97 10.26 -1.22 -8.72
C SER A 97 10.09 -0.37 -7.46
N TYR A 98 10.96 -0.54 -6.46
CA TYR A 98 10.90 0.29 -5.25
C TYR A 98 11.32 1.72 -5.54
N TYR A 99 10.57 2.66 -4.99
CA TYR A 99 11.00 4.04 -4.86
C TYR A 99 12.09 4.16 -3.79
N TYR A 100 11.95 3.41 -2.70
CA TYR A 100 12.93 3.33 -1.62
C TYR A 100 12.90 1.94 -0.98
N ASN A 101 14.08 1.36 -0.75
CA ASN A 101 14.23 -0.04 -0.31
C ASN A 101 15.12 -0.22 0.93
N THR A 102 15.61 0.87 1.52
CA THR A 102 16.33 0.82 2.80
C THR A 102 15.32 0.94 3.93
N PRO A 103 15.30 0.04 4.93
CA PRO A 103 14.36 0.16 6.03
C PRO A 103 14.55 1.46 6.83
N VAL A 104 13.44 2.09 7.21
CA VAL A 104 13.44 3.26 8.09
C VAL A 104 12.83 2.88 9.42
N ALA A 105 13.61 3.01 10.50
CA ALA A 105 13.17 2.61 11.84
C ALA A 105 11.91 3.36 12.29
N GLY A 106 11.00 2.63 12.94
CA GLY A 106 9.87 3.21 13.64
C GLY A 106 10.25 3.67 15.06
N SER A 107 9.34 4.43 15.67
CA SER A 107 9.43 4.92 17.03
C SER A 107 8.07 4.75 17.70
N GLY A 108 7.93 3.70 18.50
CA GLY A 108 6.65 3.33 19.12
C GLY A 108 5.58 3.10 18.06
N THR A 109 4.50 3.86 18.10
CA THR A 109 3.37 3.72 17.16
C THR A 109 3.49 4.59 15.91
N SER A 110 4.66 5.18 15.66
CA SER A 110 4.90 6.12 14.57
C SER A 110 6.15 5.78 13.76
N ALA A 111 6.18 6.16 12.47
CA ALA A 111 7.39 6.14 11.66
C ALA A 111 7.34 7.27 10.63
N SER A 112 8.49 7.78 10.19
CA SER A 112 8.55 8.89 9.24
C SER A 112 9.49 8.57 8.09
N TYR A 113 9.02 8.76 6.87
CA TYR A 113 9.84 8.70 5.66
C TYR A 113 9.89 10.07 5.01
N SER A 114 11.08 10.50 4.61
CA SER A 114 11.28 11.77 3.90
C SER A 114 11.93 11.52 2.55
N THR A 115 11.50 12.30 1.56
CA THR A 115 12.10 12.39 0.23
C THR A 115 12.02 13.83 -0.26
N THR A 116 12.45 14.10 -1.48
CA THR A 116 12.37 15.42 -2.11
C THR A 116 11.71 15.35 -3.48
N LEU A 117 11.23 16.50 -3.96
CA LEU A 117 10.78 16.64 -5.34
C LEU A 117 11.90 16.32 -6.35
N ALA A 118 13.15 16.65 -6.03
CA ALA A 118 14.29 16.32 -6.88
C ALA A 118 14.49 14.80 -6.98
N GLU A 119 14.51 14.10 -5.85
CA GLU A 119 14.60 12.63 -5.81
C GLU A 119 13.42 11.96 -6.52
N TYR A 120 12.21 12.53 -6.38
CA TYR A 120 11.05 12.09 -7.13
C TYR A 120 11.26 12.14 -8.65
N VAL A 121 11.76 13.27 -9.18
CA VAL A 121 12.06 13.40 -10.62
C VAL A 121 13.11 12.37 -11.04
N THR A 122 14.22 12.29 -10.31
CA THR A 122 15.32 11.36 -10.63
C THR A 122 14.86 9.91 -10.67
N LYS A 123 14.05 9.47 -9.71
CA LYS A 123 13.64 8.07 -9.58
C LYS A 123 12.47 7.67 -10.46
N THR A 124 11.61 8.63 -10.84
CA THR A 124 10.36 8.32 -11.53
C THR A 124 10.28 8.85 -12.94
N GLY A 125 11.17 9.78 -13.32
CA GLY A 125 11.07 10.59 -14.54
C GLY A 125 9.83 11.50 -14.54
N GLY A 126 9.08 11.56 -13.44
CA GLY A 126 7.85 12.33 -13.33
C GLY A 126 8.15 13.82 -13.26
N ALA A 127 7.41 14.62 -14.02
CA ALA A 127 7.50 16.06 -13.94
C ALA A 127 6.96 16.56 -12.59
N ILE A 128 7.65 17.53 -12.00
CA ILE A 128 7.07 18.35 -10.92
C ILE A 128 6.11 19.33 -11.61
N PRO A 129 4.89 19.52 -11.10
CA PRO A 129 4.05 20.62 -11.55
C PRO A 129 4.80 21.94 -11.35
N THR A 130 5.12 22.66 -12.43
CA THR A 130 5.74 24.00 -12.41
C THR A 130 4.69 25.06 -12.77
N GLU A 131 4.97 26.36 -12.61
CA GLU A 131 4.02 27.38 -13.09
C GLU A 131 3.71 27.24 -14.59
N ALA A 132 4.73 26.92 -15.40
CA ALA A 132 4.57 26.69 -16.84
C ALA A 132 3.56 25.57 -17.18
N ASN A 133 3.45 24.54 -16.33
CA ASN A 133 2.57 23.38 -16.56
C ASN A 133 1.29 23.42 -15.72
N ARG A 134 1.17 24.35 -14.75
CA ARG A 134 -0.01 24.52 -13.87
C ARG A 134 -0.98 25.60 -14.35
N GLY A 135 -0.57 26.45 -15.30
CA GLY A 135 -1.34 27.63 -15.67
C GLY A 135 -1.52 28.55 -14.46
N SER A 136 -2.73 29.05 -14.23
CA SER A 136 -3.05 29.92 -13.08
C SER A 136 -3.23 29.19 -11.75
N ALA A 137 -3.09 27.86 -11.70
CA ALA A 137 -3.26 27.09 -10.46
C ALA A 137 -2.06 27.26 -9.53
N THR A 138 -2.29 27.72 -8.31
CA THR A 138 -1.26 27.95 -7.28
C THR A 138 -0.62 26.68 -6.74
N ALA A 139 -1.23 25.51 -6.99
CA ALA A 139 -0.74 24.22 -6.52
C ALA A 139 -1.35 23.04 -7.30
N ALA A 140 -0.65 21.90 -7.32
CA ALA A 140 -1.09 20.71 -8.05
C ALA A 140 -0.50 19.41 -7.46
N TYR A 141 -1.12 18.28 -7.77
CA TYR A 141 -0.63 16.98 -7.32
C TYR A 141 0.52 16.45 -8.18
N LEU A 142 1.42 15.68 -7.56
CA LEU A 142 2.31 14.79 -8.31
C LEU A 142 1.49 13.74 -9.07
N ALA A 143 2.01 13.30 -10.22
CA ALA A 143 1.35 12.35 -11.10
C ALA A 143 1.28 10.91 -10.53
N ARG A 144 2.04 10.62 -9.47
CA ARG A 144 2.13 9.28 -8.87
C ARG A 144 1.68 9.31 -7.41
N TYR A 145 1.02 8.23 -7.01
CA TYR A 145 0.72 7.89 -5.63
C TYR A 145 1.94 7.26 -4.96
N PHE A 146 2.02 7.37 -3.64
CA PHE A 146 2.99 6.65 -2.83
C PHE A 146 2.28 5.56 -2.01
N PHE A 147 3.00 4.46 -1.79
CA PHE A 147 2.55 3.31 -1.01
C PHE A 147 3.70 2.84 -0.12
N PHE A 148 3.36 2.37 1.08
CA PHE A 148 4.34 2.00 2.09
C PHE A 148 4.09 0.57 2.53
N LEU A 149 5.17 -0.20 2.69
CA LEU A 149 5.17 -1.47 3.39
C LEU A 149 5.74 -1.22 4.79
N VAL A 150 4.92 -1.41 5.80
CA VAL A 150 5.26 -1.21 7.21
C VAL A 150 5.37 -2.58 7.87
N THR A 151 6.45 -2.81 8.62
CA THR A 151 6.59 -4.00 9.46
C THR A 151 6.37 -3.62 10.91
N LEU A 152 5.51 -4.36 11.59
CA LEU A 152 5.25 -4.22 13.02
C LEU A 152 6.27 -5.00 13.87
N ASP A 153 6.27 -4.79 15.18
CA ASP A 153 7.11 -5.48 16.15
C ASP A 153 6.97 -7.02 16.13
N ASN A 154 5.78 -7.52 15.81
CA ASN A 154 5.50 -8.95 15.67
C ASN A 154 5.89 -9.53 14.29
N GLY A 155 6.51 -8.75 13.41
CA GLY A 155 6.88 -9.17 12.05
C GLY A 155 5.74 -9.12 11.02
N GLN A 156 4.53 -8.76 11.42
CA GLN A 156 3.42 -8.55 10.49
C GLN A 156 3.73 -7.39 9.54
N GLN A 157 3.44 -7.60 8.25
CA GLN A 157 3.59 -6.58 7.23
C GLN A 157 2.24 -6.02 6.82
N ILE A 158 2.16 -4.69 6.74
CA ILE A 158 0.96 -3.94 6.38
C ILE A 158 1.30 -3.05 5.19
N LYS A 159 0.46 -3.11 4.16
CA LYS A 159 0.53 -2.19 3.02
C LYS A 159 -0.43 -1.04 3.27
N THR A 160 0.04 0.18 3.10
CA THR A 160 -0.83 1.35 3.23
C THR A 160 -1.74 1.51 2.01
N ASN A 161 -2.84 2.22 2.21
CA ASN A 161 -3.55 2.85 1.12
C ASN A 161 -2.66 3.88 0.41
N ALA A 162 -3.09 4.31 -0.78
CA ALA A 162 -2.42 5.33 -1.55
C ALA A 162 -2.39 6.67 -0.80
N VAL A 163 -1.24 7.34 -0.80
CA VAL A 163 -1.09 8.74 -0.35
C VAL A 163 -0.65 9.63 -1.52
N ARG A 164 -1.21 10.83 -1.58
CA ARG A 164 -0.93 11.85 -2.59
C ARG A 164 0.03 12.89 -2.06
N VAL A 165 0.81 13.49 -2.96
CA VAL A 165 1.62 14.67 -2.66
C VAL A 165 1.04 15.86 -3.41
N TYR A 166 0.70 16.92 -2.67
CA TYR A 166 0.26 18.20 -3.19
C TYR A 166 1.42 19.20 -3.14
N VAL A 167 1.75 19.78 -4.29
CA VAL A 167 2.88 20.69 -4.45
C VAL A 167 2.36 22.11 -4.54
N ASN A 168 2.58 22.85 -3.46
CA ASN A 168 2.35 24.29 -3.37
C ASN A 168 3.48 25.08 -4.02
N LYS A 169 3.19 26.35 -4.30
CA LYS A 169 4.22 27.34 -4.65
C LYS A 169 5.26 27.43 -3.54
#